data_AF-A0A2G6T7I1-F1
#
_entry.id   AF-A0A2G6T7I1-F1
#
_cell.length_a   1.000
_cell.length_b   1.000
_cell.length_c   1.000
_cell.angle_alpha   90.00
_cell.angle_beta   90.00
_cell.angle_gamma   90.00
#
_symmetry.space_group_name_H-M   'P 1'
#
loop_
_entity.id
_entity.type
_entity.pdbx_description
1 polymer ?
#
loop_
_entity_poly.entity_id
_entity_poly.type
_entity_poly.pdbx_seq_one_letter_code
_entity_poly.pdbx_strand_id
1 'polypeptide(L)'
;MTVEPQSAEVPAPSPVPAASTAPVASVAPAASAGAEGDAPPSHPPAAPTVPTAPTAPGPAVPTHLPWYRWVLESLRAAVFMAPRTGAAAPTPAQLISAMVVSWGLVVLGEWWAAMAVGPVEFNAQAWLGQHWLSLALLGAAWWAMWPVQKQAPGPAGALAGGVPAWLLLSSLAVLPWVIPLLLIPASDEASAGMPAWQDRLDWTLPELLLGLSAIAVILCSYAVMVQLTARFVRSRWRTAVFALCLVAGTAVQLGVGVEPTWKPVVDVQAATDAAAAEGADAQPAGVPLSQAVFEGQQLMLEAYTQDLTPERPGVVDVYGLVFAPYAGEEVFRRESTMVSDLLQDRFDAEGRVLHLLNHAETADTHLWATPENLRSAVDALAATMDREQDVLVVYMTSHGARNHQLAAAHPPLQVDPMTPELLRHMLDDAGIRHRVIAISACYSGGWLDTLATPSTLIMTAADATHTSYGCGMRSELTFFGRAVFNEQLRSTYSFTDAFNKAVPIIAQREVEAGKADGFSNPQMRVGAEIDPVLKALAQRLSAEAATPSSAPRPGGKGLVAQTPMAHRAVQLR
;
A
#
# COMPACT_ATOMS: atom_id res chain seq x y z
N MET A 1 55.58 0.64 10.18
CA MET A 1 55.95 -0.69 10.68
C MET A 1 55.23 -1.71 9.82
N THR A 2 55.96 -2.22 8.84
CA THR A 2 55.59 -3.26 7.88
C THR A 2 55.84 -4.63 8.51
N VAL A 3 54.86 -5.53 8.50
CA VAL A 3 55.10 -6.98 8.47
C VAL A 3 53.96 -7.66 7.71
N GLU A 4 54.34 -8.36 6.65
CA GLU A 4 53.59 -9.40 5.93
C GLU A 4 54.58 -10.60 5.80
N PRO A 5 54.18 -11.77 5.27
CA PRO A 5 53.42 -12.86 5.89
C PRO A 5 54.26 -14.14 6.08
N GLN A 6 53.68 -15.19 6.69
CA GLN A 6 54.21 -16.56 6.58
C GLN A 6 53.11 -17.54 6.14
N SER A 7 53.47 -18.36 5.14
CA SER A 7 52.69 -19.45 4.54
C SER A 7 53.25 -20.81 4.97
N ALA A 8 52.36 -21.81 5.12
CA ALA A 8 52.51 -23.27 5.01
C ALA A 8 51.45 -23.90 5.95
N GLU A 9 50.70 -24.97 5.66
CA GLU A 9 50.97 -26.14 4.82
C GLU A 9 49.64 -26.89 4.57
N VAL A 10 49.52 -27.53 3.40
CA VAL A 10 48.42 -28.42 2.98
C VAL A 10 48.89 -29.87 3.08
N PRO A 11 48.02 -30.85 3.38
CA PRO A 11 48.16 -32.19 2.82
C PRO A 11 46.98 -32.57 1.90
N ALA A 12 47.36 -33.15 0.76
CA ALA A 12 46.54 -33.56 -0.37
C ALA A 12 45.80 -34.91 -0.15
N PRO A 13 44.84 -35.28 -1.04
CA PRO A 13 43.92 -36.40 -0.86
C PRO A 13 44.44 -37.72 -1.47
N SER A 14 43.76 -38.82 -1.20
CA SER A 14 44.07 -40.16 -1.74
C SER A 14 42.79 -40.99 -1.95
N PRO A 15 42.80 -42.00 -2.85
CA PRO A 15 42.03 -41.93 -4.09
C PRO A 15 41.00 -43.07 -4.28
N VAL A 16 40.12 -42.90 -5.27
CA VAL A 16 39.28 -43.95 -5.89
C VAL A 16 39.91 -44.36 -7.23
N PRO A 17 39.98 -45.67 -7.55
CA PRO A 17 39.36 -46.20 -8.79
C PRO A 17 38.85 -47.65 -8.59
N ALA A 18 38.08 -48.33 -9.46
CA ALA A 18 37.35 -48.06 -10.69
C ALA A 18 36.39 -49.26 -10.93
N ALA A 19 35.46 -49.06 -11.86
CA ALA A 19 34.44 -50.00 -12.33
C ALA A 19 34.99 -51.23 -13.09
N SER A 20 34.19 -52.31 -13.20
CA SER A 20 33.94 -53.00 -14.49
C SER A 20 32.83 -54.07 -14.42
N THR A 21 31.87 -53.93 -15.35
CA THR A 21 31.20 -54.97 -16.16
C THR A 21 30.30 -56.07 -15.55
N ALA A 22 29.00 -55.94 -15.81
CA ALA A 22 28.11 -57.02 -16.25
C ALA A 22 28.42 -57.39 -17.74
N PRO A 23 27.86 -58.44 -18.42
CA PRO A 23 26.41 -58.70 -18.46
C PRO A 23 25.93 -60.14 -18.79
N VAL A 24 24.59 -60.24 -18.88
CA VAL A 24 23.74 -61.13 -19.70
C VAL A 24 23.30 -62.49 -19.16
N ALA A 25 21.97 -62.63 -19.24
CA ALA A 25 21.13 -63.76 -18.93
C ALA A 25 20.97 -64.75 -20.10
N SER A 26 20.30 -65.86 -19.79
CA SER A 26 19.25 -66.52 -20.58
C SER A 26 19.51 -67.98 -20.99
N VAL A 27 18.55 -68.81 -20.56
CA VAL A 27 17.83 -69.84 -21.34
C VAL A 27 18.49 -71.23 -21.46
N ALA A 28 17.84 -72.19 -20.78
CA ALA A 28 17.85 -73.62 -21.05
C ALA A 28 17.08 -73.94 -22.36
N PRO A 29 17.24 -75.12 -22.97
CA PRO A 29 16.28 -76.19 -22.67
C PRO A 29 16.80 -77.65 -22.75
N ALA A 30 16.07 -78.50 -22.01
CA ALA A 30 15.67 -79.90 -22.21
C ALA A 30 16.32 -80.78 -23.31
N ALA A 31 16.68 -82.03 -22.96
CA ALA A 31 15.82 -83.22 -23.10
C ALA A 31 16.59 -84.57 -23.19
N SER A 32 15.96 -85.63 -22.67
CA SER A 32 16.12 -87.08 -22.95
C SER A 32 17.40 -87.78 -22.45
N ALA A 33 17.44 -89.07 -22.11
CA ALA A 33 16.49 -90.13 -21.73
C ALA A 33 17.37 -91.33 -21.32
N GLY A 34 16.89 -92.22 -20.43
CA GLY A 34 17.57 -93.49 -20.15
C GLY A 34 17.07 -94.15 -18.86
N ALA A 35 16.44 -95.30 -19.00
CA ALA A 35 15.62 -96.02 -18.03
C ALA A 35 16.38 -97.12 -17.24
N GLU A 36 15.60 -97.85 -16.41
CA GLU A 36 15.89 -99.07 -15.61
C GLU A 36 16.44 -98.83 -14.18
N GLY A 37 15.92 -99.41 -13.10
CA GLY A 37 14.82 -100.36 -12.88
C GLY A 37 14.66 -100.66 -11.37
N ASP A 38 13.51 -101.25 -11.03
CA ASP A 38 13.15 -102.06 -9.85
C ASP A 38 13.02 -101.53 -8.40
N ALA A 39 11.76 -101.65 -7.95
CA ALA A 39 11.22 -102.11 -6.66
C ALA A 39 11.21 -101.19 -5.40
N PRO A 40 10.03 -101.01 -4.75
CA PRO A 40 9.83 -100.23 -3.51
C PRO A 40 9.95 -101.14 -2.26
N PRO A 41 10.16 -100.63 -1.02
CA PRO A 41 9.05 -100.03 -0.26
C PRO A 41 9.46 -99.02 0.86
N SER A 42 8.42 -98.53 1.54
CA SER A 42 8.38 -97.99 2.91
C SER A 42 8.48 -96.47 3.10
N HIS A 43 7.31 -95.89 3.38
CA HIS A 43 7.13 -94.61 4.06
C HIS A 43 7.79 -94.61 5.46
N PRO A 44 8.48 -93.53 5.83
CA PRO A 44 8.58 -93.11 7.22
C PRO A 44 7.54 -92.00 7.54
N PRO A 45 7.12 -91.89 8.81
CA PRO A 45 5.93 -91.15 9.22
C PRO A 45 6.13 -89.63 9.24
N ALA A 46 5.01 -88.92 9.15
CA ALA A 46 4.90 -87.48 9.31
C ALA A 46 5.66 -86.98 10.57
N ALA A 47 6.57 -86.04 10.37
CA ALA A 47 7.17 -85.29 11.46
C ALA A 47 6.09 -84.45 12.16
N PRO A 48 6.07 -84.40 13.51
CA PRO A 48 5.12 -83.58 14.23
C PRO A 48 5.42 -82.09 13.96
N THR A 49 4.43 -81.39 13.44
CA THR A 49 4.40 -79.92 13.39
C THR A 49 4.55 -79.37 14.81
N VAL A 50 5.74 -78.88 15.14
CA VAL A 50 5.94 -78.01 16.29
C VAL A 50 5.11 -76.75 16.04
N PRO A 51 4.16 -76.38 16.91
CA PRO A 51 3.48 -75.10 16.77
C PRO A 51 4.53 -74.01 16.98
N THR A 52 4.89 -73.30 15.92
CA THR A 52 5.59 -72.02 16.03
C THR A 52 4.74 -71.13 16.93
N ALA A 53 5.26 -70.83 18.12
CA ALA A 53 4.70 -69.82 19.00
C ALA A 53 4.41 -68.55 18.19
N PRO A 54 3.27 -67.88 18.39
CA PRO A 54 3.00 -66.63 17.71
C PRO A 54 4.13 -65.66 18.04
N THR A 55 4.85 -65.25 16.99
CA THR A 55 5.82 -64.16 17.07
C THR A 55 5.13 -63.02 17.79
N ALA A 56 5.70 -62.61 18.94
CA ALA A 56 5.18 -61.48 19.71
C ALA A 56 4.93 -60.32 18.74
N PRO A 57 3.75 -59.65 18.77
CA PRO A 57 3.51 -58.52 17.90
C PRO A 57 4.65 -57.52 18.13
N GLY A 58 5.46 -57.30 17.09
CA GLY A 58 6.44 -56.21 17.09
C GLY A 58 5.73 -54.92 17.49
N PRO A 59 6.42 -53.98 18.16
CA PRO A 59 5.79 -52.79 18.71
C PRO A 59 4.90 -52.14 17.66
N ALA A 60 3.60 -52.05 17.96
CA ALA A 60 2.61 -51.50 17.07
C ALA A 60 3.10 -50.13 16.57
N VAL A 61 3.27 -49.99 15.25
CA VAL A 61 3.66 -48.72 14.65
C VAL A 61 2.61 -47.69 15.07
N PRO A 62 2.98 -46.63 15.81
CA PRO A 62 1.99 -45.68 16.30
C PRO A 62 1.25 -45.08 15.11
N THR A 63 -0.07 -45.32 15.07
CA THR A 63 -0.97 -44.82 14.04
C THR A 63 -1.14 -43.30 14.10
N HIS A 64 -0.77 -42.70 15.24
CA HIS A 64 -0.83 -41.26 15.50
C HIS A 64 0.45 -40.77 16.17
N LEU A 65 1.01 -39.68 15.65
CA LEU A 65 2.11 -38.94 16.28
C LEU A 65 1.53 -37.83 17.17
N PRO A 66 2.08 -37.59 18.37
CA PRO A 66 1.72 -36.44 19.18
C PRO A 66 2.16 -35.13 18.52
N TRP A 67 1.46 -34.03 18.82
CA TRP A 67 1.67 -32.71 18.20
C TRP A 67 3.14 -32.24 18.19
N TYR A 68 3.83 -32.34 19.34
CA TYR A 68 5.22 -31.90 19.45
C TYR A 68 6.18 -32.67 18.51
N ARG A 69 5.87 -33.94 18.18
CA ARG A 69 6.65 -34.72 17.23
C ARG A 69 6.50 -34.18 15.82
N TRP A 70 5.27 -33.82 15.41
CA TRP A 70 5.05 -33.16 14.13
C TRP A 70 5.87 -31.88 14.00
N VAL A 71 5.89 -31.04 15.04
CA VAL A 71 6.71 -29.81 15.07
C VAL A 71 8.21 -30.12 14.91
N LEU A 72 8.74 -31.09 15.67
CA LEU A 72 10.16 -31.47 15.58
C LEU A 72 10.53 -32.04 14.20
N GLU A 73 9.65 -32.85 13.60
CA GLU A 73 9.89 -33.41 12.27
C GLU A 73 9.77 -32.34 11.16
N SER A 74 8.95 -31.30 11.36
CA SER A 74 8.93 -30.12 10.48
C SER A 74 10.21 -29.28 10.58
N LEU A 75 10.71 -29.04 11.80
CA LEU A 75 12.01 -28.35 11.99
C LEU A 75 13.17 -29.15 11.41
N ARG A 76 13.12 -30.48 11.54
CA ARG A 76 14.09 -31.38 10.90
C ARG A 76 14.01 -31.28 9.37
N ALA A 77 12.82 -31.17 8.79
CA ALA A 77 12.65 -30.93 7.36
C ALA A 77 13.15 -29.54 6.92
N ALA A 78 13.00 -28.52 7.77
CA ALA A 78 13.49 -27.16 7.52
C ALA A 78 15.02 -27.10 7.32
N VAL A 79 15.76 -28.00 7.97
CA VAL A 79 17.21 -28.18 7.79
C VAL A 79 17.55 -29.30 6.79
N PHE A 80 16.64 -29.57 5.84
CA PHE A 80 16.80 -30.52 4.73
C PHE A 80 16.92 -32.00 5.10
N MET A 81 16.73 -32.37 6.37
CA MET A 81 16.77 -33.76 6.81
C MET A 81 15.42 -34.47 6.60
N ALA A 82 15.45 -35.79 6.38
CA ALA A 82 14.24 -36.56 6.09
C ALA A 82 13.33 -36.74 7.33
N PRO A 83 12.08 -36.24 7.36
CA PRO A 83 11.21 -36.41 8.52
C PRO A 83 10.94 -37.90 8.82
N ARG A 84 10.81 -38.24 10.10
CA ARG A 84 10.67 -39.61 10.62
C ARG A 84 9.24 -39.88 11.07
N THR A 85 8.27 -39.59 10.21
CA THR A 85 6.84 -39.73 10.53
C THR A 85 6.26 -41.10 10.14
N GLY A 86 6.98 -41.89 9.34
CA GLY A 86 6.54 -43.22 8.89
C GLY A 86 5.21 -43.14 8.12
N ALA A 87 4.25 -43.99 8.51
CA ALA A 87 2.90 -44.02 7.94
C ALA A 87 1.87 -43.20 8.73
N ALA A 88 2.29 -42.46 9.77
CA ALA A 88 1.36 -41.70 10.59
C ALA A 88 0.70 -40.57 9.79
N ALA A 89 -0.61 -40.40 9.99
CA ALA A 89 -1.38 -39.29 9.45
C ALA A 89 -1.80 -38.34 10.59
N PRO A 90 -1.73 -37.02 10.36
CA PRO A 90 -2.19 -36.07 11.37
C PRO A 90 -3.71 -36.14 11.53
N THR A 91 -4.19 -35.88 12.74
CA THR A 91 -5.63 -35.69 12.96
C THR A 91 -6.09 -34.36 12.33
N PRO A 92 -7.39 -34.19 12.02
CA PRO A 92 -7.91 -32.91 11.52
C PRO A 92 -7.57 -31.73 12.44
N ALA A 93 -7.63 -31.93 13.76
CA ALA A 93 -7.26 -30.91 14.73
C ALA A 93 -5.76 -30.55 14.66
N GLN A 94 -4.88 -31.52 14.48
CA GLN A 94 -3.44 -31.27 14.30
C GLN A 94 -3.16 -30.48 13.03
N LEU A 95 -3.82 -30.83 11.92
CA LEU A 95 -3.68 -30.12 10.66
C LEU A 95 -4.17 -28.67 10.75
N ILE A 96 -5.38 -28.45 11.29
CA ILE A 96 -5.92 -27.11 11.53
C ILE A 96 -5.00 -26.31 12.43
N SER A 97 -4.51 -26.90 13.52
CA SER A 97 -3.60 -26.21 14.44
C SER A 97 -2.28 -25.79 13.76
N ALA A 98 -1.72 -26.62 12.87
CA ALA A 98 -0.52 -26.27 12.12
C ALA A 98 -0.76 -25.12 11.14
N MET A 99 -1.90 -25.11 10.46
CA MET A 99 -2.27 -24.03 9.55
C MET A 99 -2.49 -22.73 10.31
N VAL A 100 -3.22 -22.76 11.43
CA VAL A 100 -3.45 -21.59 12.30
C VAL A 100 -2.14 -21.04 12.85
N VAL A 101 -1.24 -21.90 13.33
CA VAL A 101 0.09 -21.48 13.81
C VAL A 101 0.91 -20.86 12.68
N SER A 102 0.95 -21.51 11.51
CA SER A 102 1.72 -21.01 10.36
C SER A 102 1.20 -19.66 9.88
N TRP A 103 -0.11 -19.53 9.66
CA TRP A 103 -0.70 -18.28 9.18
C TRP A 103 -0.65 -17.19 10.24
N GLY A 104 -0.90 -17.53 11.51
CA GLY A 104 -0.84 -16.59 12.61
C GLY A 104 0.55 -15.98 12.77
N LEU A 105 1.62 -16.79 12.63
CA LEU A 105 3.00 -16.27 12.71
C LEU A 105 3.36 -15.36 11.54
N VAL A 106 2.93 -15.70 10.32
CA VAL A 106 3.18 -14.85 9.14
C VAL A 106 2.42 -13.52 9.29
N VAL A 107 1.12 -13.58 9.59
CA VAL A 107 0.27 -12.39 9.80
C VAL A 107 0.80 -11.53 10.94
N LEU A 108 1.25 -12.12 12.05
CA LEU A 108 1.81 -11.38 13.18
C LEU A 108 3.16 -10.75 12.84
N GLY A 109 4.00 -11.44 12.06
CA GLY A 109 5.28 -10.89 11.60
C GLY A 109 5.09 -9.74 10.63
N GLU A 110 4.17 -9.86 9.67
CA GLU A 110 3.79 -8.78 8.77
C GLU A 110 3.18 -7.59 9.53
N TRP A 111 2.34 -7.86 10.53
CA TRP A 111 1.79 -6.82 11.41
C TRP A 111 2.91 -6.08 12.14
N TRP A 112 3.86 -6.81 12.73
CA TRP A 112 4.99 -6.24 13.47
C TRP A 112 5.86 -5.37 12.57
N ALA A 113 6.18 -5.85 11.36
CA ALA A 113 6.94 -5.10 10.37
C ALA A 113 6.20 -3.83 9.91
N ALA A 114 4.90 -3.92 9.67
CA ALA A 114 4.09 -2.81 9.20
C ALA A 114 3.84 -1.77 10.31
N MET A 115 3.64 -2.21 11.56
CA MET A 115 3.48 -1.35 12.75
C MET A 115 4.72 -0.50 13.05
N ALA A 116 5.90 -0.92 12.61
CA ALA A 116 7.12 -0.13 12.75
C ALA A 116 7.07 1.19 11.95
N VAL A 117 6.24 1.22 10.89
CA VAL A 117 6.09 2.38 9.99
C VAL A 117 4.91 3.26 10.39
N GLY A 118 3.88 2.71 11.06
CA GLY A 118 2.71 3.45 11.51
C GLY A 118 1.55 2.54 11.93
N PRO A 119 0.39 3.10 12.31
CA PRO A 119 -0.81 2.31 12.55
C PRO A 119 -1.22 1.54 11.28
N VAL A 120 -1.76 0.33 11.43
CA VAL A 120 -2.11 -0.55 10.30
C VAL A 120 -3.51 -1.17 10.44
N GLU A 121 -4.18 -1.38 9.31
CA GLU A 121 -5.47 -2.06 9.22
C GLU A 121 -5.32 -3.42 8.51
N PHE A 122 -6.14 -4.39 8.93
CA PHE A 122 -6.12 -5.73 8.35
C PHE A 122 -6.95 -5.78 7.07
N ASN A 123 -6.30 -6.05 5.94
CA ASN A 123 -6.95 -6.26 4.66
C ASN A 123 -7.28 -7.74 4.45
N ALA A 124 -8.51 -8.12 4.80
CA ALA A 124 -9.00 -9.49 4.65
C ALA A 124 -8.98 -9.98 3.20
N GLN A 125 -9.22 -9.10 2.21
CA GLN A 125 -9.22 -9.47 0.80
C GLN A 125 -7.81 -9.80 0.30
N ALA A 126 -6.81 -8.99 0.65
CA ALA A 126 -5.42 -9.28 0.33
C ALA A 126 -4.94 -10.57 0.99
N TRP A 127 -5.25 -10.75 2.28
CA TRP A 127 -4.93 -11.98 3.01
C TRP A 127 -5.58 -13.22 2.37
N LEU A 128 -6.87 -13.15 2.02
CA LEU A 128 -7.57 -14.23 1.31
C LEU A 128 -6.95 -14.49 -0.07
N GLY A 129 -6.58 -13.42 -0.79
CA GLY A 129 -5.98 -13.48 -2.12
C GLY A 129 -4.67 -14.25 -2.16
N GLN A 130 -3.84 -14.11 -1.13
CA GLN A 130 -2.56 -14.83 -1.02
C GLN A 130 -2.74 -16.36 -0.93
N HIS A 131 -3.88 -16.84 -0.44
CA HIS A 131 -4.15 -18.28 -0.30
C HIS A 131 -4.49 -18.98 -1.61
N TRP A 132 -4.80 -18.26 -2.69
CA TRP A 132 -5.07 -18.88 -4.00
C TRP A 132 -3.86 -19.68 -4.51
N LEU A 133 -2.64 -19.19 -4.30
CA LEU A 133 -1.43 -19.92 -4.65
C LEU A 133 -1.27 -21.17 -3.79
N SER A 134 -1.53 -21.07 -2.48
CA SER A 134 -1.50 -22.21 -1.56
C SER A 134 -2.47 -23.32 -1.98
N LEU A 135 -3.68 -22.95 -2.45
CA LEU A 135 -4.65 -23.90 -3.00
C LEU A 135 -4.17 -24.53 -4.31
N ALA A 136 -3.60 -23.75 -5.23
CA ALA A 136 -3.04 -24.26 -6.47
C ALA A 136 -1.88 -25.24 -6.20
N LEU A 137 -0.99 -24.93 -5.25
CA LEU A 137 0.11 -25.80 -4.84
C LEU A 137 -0.37 -27.07 -4.14
N LEU A 138 -1.42 -26.98 -3.32
CA LEU A 138 -2.05 -28.16 -2.74
C LEU A 138 -2.61 -29.08 -3.84
N GLY A 139 -3.24 -28.52 -4.88
CA GLY A 139 -3.70 -29.26 -6.05
C GLY A 139 -2.55 -29.93 -6.82
N ALA A 140 -1.47 -29.19 -7.06
CA ALA A 140 -0.27 -29.73 -7.72
C ALA A 140 0.40 -30.84 -6.89
N ALA A 141 0.49 -30.66 -5.57
CA ALA A 141 1.03 -31.65 -4.65
C ALA A 141 0.17 -32.92 -4.62
N TRP A 142 -1.16 -32.76 -4.55
CA TRP A 142 -2.11 -33.87 -4.63
C TRP A 142 -1.95 -34.65 -5.93
N TRP A 143 -1.93 -33.97 -7.08
CA TRP A 143 -1.68 -34.59 -8.38
C TRP A 143 -0.34 -35.32 -8.43
N ALA A 144 0.72 -34.71 -7.88
CA ALA A 144 2.04 -35.30 -7.86
C ALA A 144 2.07 -36.59 -7.01
N MET A 145 1.33 -36.62 -5.90
CA MET A 145 1.26 -37.77 -4.98
C MET A 145 0.24 -38.85 -5.37
N TRP A 146 -0.68 -38.56 -6.29
CA TRP A 146 -1.76 -39.45 -6.71
C TRP A 146 -1.35 -40.92 -6.98
N PRO A 147 -0.23 -41.22 -7.67
CA PRO A 147 0.17 -42.62 -7.94
C PRO A 147 0.63 -43.38 -6.68
N VAL A 148 1.30 -42.67 -5.77
CA VAL A 148 1.84 -43.25 -4.52
C VAL A 148 0.70 -43.54 -3.53
N GLN A 149 -0.38 -42.76 -3.56
CA GLN A 149 -1.58 -42.99 -2.76
C GLN A 149 -2.31 -44.30 -3.12
N LYS A 150 -2.09 -44.85 -4.33
CA LYS A 150 -2.73 -46.09 -4.80
C LYS A 150 -1.91 -47.36 -4.53
N GLN A 151 -0.70 -47.26 -3.99
CA GLN A 151 0.17 -48.39 -3.69
C GLN A 151 0.05 -48.83 -2.22
N ALA A 152 0.04 -50.14 -1.96
CA ALA A 152 -0.03 -50.67 -0.59
C ALA A 152 1.24 -50.29 0.23
N PRO A 153 1.13 -50.05 1.54
CA PRO A 153 2.28 -49.67 2.37
C PRO A 153 3.36 -50.77 2.36
N GLY A 154 4.51 -50.49 1.77
CA GLY A 154 5.67 -51.40 1.81
C GLY A 154 6.40 -51.34 3.17
N PRO A 155 7.16 -52.39 3.54
CA PRO A 155 7.77 -52.54 4.86
C PRO A 155 8.96 -51.60 5.16
N ALA A 156 9.35 -50.71 4.25
CA ALA A 156 10.51 -49.84 4.42
C ALA A 156 10.16 -48.35 4.22
N GLY A 157 10.07 -47.60 5.33
CA GLY A 157 10.50 -46.20 5.44
C GLY A 157 9.77 -45.12 4.62
N ALA A 158 8.66 -45.45 3.97
CA ALA A 158 7.95 -44.53 3.10
C ALA A 158 7.04 -43.58 3.91
N LEU A 159 7.29 -42.26 3.85
CA LEU A 159 6.33 -41.22 4.25
C LEU A 159 4.97 -41.53 3.58
N ALA A 160 4.04 -42.11 4.34
CA ALA A 160 2.79 -42.67 3.82
C ALA A 160 1.55 -42.00 4.43
N GLY A 161 1.71 -40.99 5.28
CA GLY A 161 0.62 -40.16 5.80
C GLY A 161 -0.08 -39.27 4.75
N GLY A 162 0.24 -39.45 3.46
CA GLY A 162 -0.42 -38.82 2.33
C GLY A 162 -0.28 -37.30 2.28
N VAL A 163 -1.20 -36.66 1.55
CA VAL A 163 -1.31 -35.20 1.42
C VAL A 163 -1.46 -34.51 2.79
N PRO A 164 -2.22 -35.03 3.78
CA PRO A 164 -2.33 -34.38 5.09
C PRO A 164 -1.01 -34.27 5.85
N ALA A 165 -0.21 -35.34 5.86
CA ALA A 165 1.11 -35.31 6.49
C ALA A 165 2.08 -34.38 5.74
N TRP A 166 2.01 -34.36 4.41
CA TRP A 166 2.79 -33.43 3.59
C TRP A 166 2.41 -31.98 3.92
N LEU A 167 1.12 -31.65 3.94
CA LEU A 167 0.61 -30.30 4.17
C LEU A 167 1.01 -29.79 5.57
N LEU A 168 0.87 -30.63 6.59
CA LEU A 168 1.29 -30.26 7.95
C LEU A 168 2.79 -29.96 8.01
N LEU A 169 3.61 -30.86 7.48
CA LEU A 169 5.06 -30.72 7.50
C LEU A 169 5.51 -29.49 6.69
N SER A 170 4.92 -29.25 5.52
CA SER A 170 5.30 -28.15 4.66
C SER A 170 4.92 -26.79 5.24
N SER A 171 3.73 -26.66 5.86
CA SER A 171 3.30 -25.42 6.52
C SER A 171 4.24 -24.99 7.64
N LEU A 172 4.79 -25.94 8.41
CA LEU A 172 5.67 -25.61 9.54
C LEU A 172 7.15 -25.55 9.15
N ALA A 173 7.61 -26.36 8.18
CA ALA A 173 9.02 -26.45 7.79
C ALA A 173 9.54 -25.19 7.08
N VAL A 174 8.65 -24.39 6.50
CA VAL A 174 9.01 -23.14 5.82
C VAL A 174 9.19 -21.96 6.79
N LEU A 175 8.56 -22.01 7.98
CA LEU A 175 8.58 -20.90 8.94
C LEU A 175 9.98 -20.42 9.34
N PRO A 176 10.98 -21.28 9.64
CA PRO A 176 12.32 -20.82 10.00
C PRO A 176 13.01 -20.00 8.90
N TRP A 177 12.59 -20.19 7.66
CA TRP A 177 13.09 -19.41 6.52
C TRP A 177 12.28 -18.14 6.30
N VAL A 178 10.96 -18.16 6.49
CA VAL A 178 10.14 -16.95 6.28
C VAL A 178 10.26 -15.94 7.42
N ILE A 179 10.35 -16.39 8.68
CA ILE A 179 10.38 -15.50 9.86
C ILE A 179 11.50 -14.44 9.80
N PRO A 180 12.76 -14.76 9.42
CA PRO A 180 13.79 -13.74 9.28
C PRO A 180 13.43 -12.60 8.33
N LEU A 181 12.69 -12.86 7.24
CA LEU A 181 12.24 -11.81 6.31
C LEU A 181 11.25 -10.85 6.98
N LEU A 182 10.42 -11.38 7.87
CA LEU A 182 9.41 -10.60 8.61
C LEU A 182 10.02 -9.79 9.77
N LEU A 183 11.26 -10.11 10.17
CA LEU A 183 11.98 -9.43 11.26
C LEU A 183 12.97 -8.38 10.78
N ILE A 184 13.20 -8.27 9.46
CA ILE A 184 13.96 -7.16 8.89
C ILE A 184 13.13 -5.89 9.17
N PRO A 185 13.64 -4.92 9.95
CA PRO A 185 12.93 -3.68 10.17
C PRO A 185 12.64 -3.06 8.80
N ALA A 186 11.41 -2.62 8.58
CA ALA A 186 11.15 -1.64 7.55
C ALA A 186 11.92 -0.38 7.95
N SER A 187 13.20 -0.27 7.55
CA SER A 187 13.90 1.00 7.59
C SER A 187 13.09 2.00 6.76
N ASP A 188 13.12 3.29 7.09
CA ASP A 188 12.38 4.34 6.37
C ASP A 188 12.61 4.30 4.84
N GLU A 189 13.73 3.73 4.38
CA GLU A 189 14.05 3.52 2.97
C GLU A 189 13.47 2.23 2.36
N ALA A 190 13.14 1.22 3.16
CA ALA A 190 12.58 -0.08 2.71
C ALA A 190 11.04 -0.09 2.65
N SER A 191 10.39 0.88 3.31
CA SER A 191 8.93 1.08 3.30
C SER A 191 8.43 1.89 2.09
N ALA A 192 9.31 2.64 1.42
CA ALA A 192 9.14 2.96 0.01
C ALA A 192 9.18 1.64 -0.73
N GLY A 193 8.02 1.11 -1.14
CA GLY A 193 7.90 -0.28 -1.59
C GLY A 193 8.92 -0.70 -2.67
N MET A 194 8.81 -1.96 -3.08
CA MET A 194 9.53 -2.48 -4.25
C MET A 194 9.54 -1.60 -5.53
N PRO A 195 8.70 -0.56 -5.76
CA PRO A 195 8.90 0.37 -6.86
C PRO A 195 10.24 1.14 -6.84
N ALA A 196 10.87 1.40 -5.68
CA ALA A 196 12.14 2.15 -5.65
C ALA A 196 13.36 1.33 -6.12
N TRP A 197 13.24 0.00 -6.23
CA TRP A 197 14.33 -0.90 -6.62
C TRP A 197 14.49 -1.00 -8.15
N GLN A 198 13.49 -0.58 -8.93
CA GLN A 198 13.48 -0.73 -10.39
C GLN A 198 14.16 0.44 -11.12
N ASP A 199 14.17 1.63 -10.54
CA ASP A 199 14.62 2.87 -11.21
C ASP A 199 15.98 3.39 -10.72
N ARG A 200 16.60 2.76 -9.72
CA ARG A 200 17.93 3.11 -9.19
C ARG A 200 19.03 2.13 -9.58
N LEU A 201 20.16 2.67 -10.04
CA LEU A 201 21.41 1.92 -10.34
C LEU A 201 22.51 2.14 -9.27
N ASP A 202 22.26 2.94 -8.25
CA ASP A 202 23.19 3.39 -7.20
C ASP A 202 22.97 2.65 -5.87
N TRP A 203 22.97 1.31 -5.91
CA TRP A 203 22.76 0.46 -4.73
C TRP A 203 23.90 0.58 -3.72
N THR A 204 23.57 0.76 -2.45
CA THR A 204 24.59 0.68 -1.39
C THR A 204 24.94 -0.80 -1.09
N LEU A 205 26.15 -1.05 -0.56
CA LEU A 205 26.56 -2.41 -0.19
C LEU A 205 25.59 -3.08 0.82
N PRO A 206 25.07 -2.38 1.85
CA PRO A 206 24.05 -2.94 2.75
C PRO A 206 22.75 -3.33 2.04
N GLU A 207 22.24 -2.51 1.11
CA GLU A 207 21.03 -2.82 0.34
C GLU A 207 21.22 -4.07 -0.55
N LEU A 208 22.38 -4.16 -1.21
CA LEU A 208 22.71 -5.32 -2.04
C LEU A 208 22.78 -6.60 -1.19
N LEU A 209 23.44 -6.54 -0.02
CA LEU A 209 23.53 -7.67 0.89
C LEU A 209 22.15 -8.08 1.44
N LEU A 210 21.29 -7.10 1.74
CA LEU A 210 19.92 -7.35 2.19
C LEU A 210 19.10 -8.02 1.09
N GLY A 211 19.11 -7.50 -0.13
CA GLY A 211 18.42 -8.08 -1.28
C GLY A 211 18.89 -9.50 -1.61
N LEU A 212 20.21 -9.73 -1.62
CA LEU A 212 20.79 -11.07 -1.81
C LEU A 212 20.39 -12.03 -0.69
N SER A 213 20.33 -11.56 0.56
CA SER A 213 19.87 -12.38 1.69
C SER A 213 18.39 -12.76 1.56
N ALA A 214 17.55 -11.84 1.12
CA ALA A 214 16.13 -12.11 0.89
C ALA A 214 15.92 -13.14 -0.22
N ILE A 215 16.65 -13.02 -1.33
CA ILE A 215 16.66 -14.00 -2.42
C ILE A 215 17.13 -15.37 -1.90
N ALA A 216 18.23 -15.42 -1.15
CA ALA A 216 18.77 -16.67 -0.61
C ALA A 216 17.75 -17.38 0.30
N VAL A 217 17.04 -16.63 1.13
CA VAL A 217 16.00 -17.15 2.00
C VAL A 217 14.81 -17.71 1.21
N ILE A 218 14.34 -17.00 0.19
CA ILE A 218 13.27 -17.49 -0.71
C ILE A 218 13.71 -18.80 -1.38
N LEU A 219 14.92 -18.85 -1.93
CA LEU A 219 15.48 -20.06 -2.54
C LEU A 219 15.58 -21.22 -1.55
N CYS A 220 15.96 -20.97 -0.30
CA CYS A 220 16.00 -21.99 0.74
C CYS A 220 14.60 -22.52 1.08
N SER A 221 13.59 -21.64 1.18
CA SER A 221 12.20 -22.05 1.41
C SER A 221 11.66 -22.94 0.28
N TYR A 222 11.99 -22.63 -0.97
CA TYR A 222 11.63 -23.45 -2.12
C TYR A 222 12.37 -24.78 -2.12
N ALA A 223 13.66 -24.77 -1.79
CA ALA A 223 14.43 -25.99 -1.69
C ALA A 223 13.83 -26.93 -0.62
N VAL A 224 13.41 -26.40 0.54
CA VAL A 224 12.74 -27.18 1.59
C VAL A 224 11.43 -27.77 1.06
N MET A 225 10.59 -26.94 0.43
CA MET A 225 9.31 -27.36 -0.13
C MET A 225 9.47 -28.46 -1.19
N VAL A 226 10.37 -28.27 -2.16
CA VAL A 226 10.64 -29.23 -3.25
C VAL A 226 11.25 -30.52 -2.71
N GLN A 227 12.22 -30.43 -1.80
CA GLN A 227 12.84 -31.61 -1.21
C GLN A 227 11.87 -32.42 -0.34
N LEU A 228 10.99 -31.75 0.40
CA LEU A 228 9.94 -32.42 1.16
C LEU A 228 8.96 -33.12 0.22
N THR A 229 8.46 -32.42 -0.79
CA THR A 229 7.55 -32.99 -1.81
C THR A 229 8.18 -34.17 -2.55
N ALA A 230 9.47 -34.10 -2.90
CA ALA A 230 10.20 -35.19 -3.56
C ALA A 230 10.14 -36.52 -2.79
N ARG A 231 10.20 -36.43 -1.45
CA ARG A 231 10.18 -37.61 -0.57
C ARG A 231 8.81 -38.29 -0.50
N PHE A 232 7.73 -37.53 -0.70
CA PHE A 232 6.36 -38.06 -0.79
C PHE A 232 6.02 -38.58 -2.20
N VAL A 233 6.46 -37.86 -3.24
CA VAL A 233 6.11 -38.13 -4.64
C VAL A 233 6.91 -39.29 -5.26
N ARG A 234 8.15 -39.52 -4.81
CA ARG A 234 9.08 -40.58 -5.32
C ARG A 234 9.25 -40.62 -6.84
N SER A 235 9.01 -39.50 -7.53
CA SER A 235 9.12 -39.37 -8.98
C SER A 235 9.76 -38.03 -9.34
N ARG A 236 10.95 -38.08 -9.95
CA ARG A 236 11.72 -36.88 -10.32
C ARG A 236 10.95 -35.97 -11.27
N TRP A 237 10.19 -36.55 -12.22
CA TRP A 237 9.35 -35.80 -13.15
C TRP A 237 8.23 -35.03 -12.45
N ARG A 238 7.45 -35.72 -11.61
CA ARG A 238 6.32 -35.09 -10.91
C ARG A 238 6.77 -34.04 -9.91
N THR A 239 7.91 -34.28 -9.25
CA THR A 239 8.57 -33.27 -8.40
C THR A 239 9.03 -32.05 -9.22
N ALA A 240 9.57 -32.25 -10.43
CA ALA A 240 9.96 -31.15 -11.31
C ALA A 240 8.74 -30.32 -11.76
N VAL A 241 7.62 -30.97 -12.11
CA VAL A 241 6.36 -30.27 -12.44
C VAL A 241 5.85 -29.48 -11.24
N PHE A 242 5.87 -30.05 -10.02
CA PHE A 242 5.50 -29.31 -8.82
C PHE A 242 6.41 -28.10 -8.57
N ALA A 243 7.72 -28.24 -8.74
CA ALA A 243 8.67 -27.13 -8.62
C ALA A 243 8.40 -26.04 -9.66
N LEU A 244 8.05 -26.41 -10.90
CA LEU A 244 7.66 -25.45 -11.93
C LEU A 244 6.38 -24.70 -11.54
N CYS A 245 5.37 -25.39 -10.99
CA CYS A 245 4.15 -24.75 -10.49
C CYS A 245 4.44 -23.75 -9.35
N LEU A 246 5.37 -24.08 -8.45
CA LEU A 246 5.82 -23.19 -7.37
C LEU A 246 6.46 -21.90 -7.91
N VAL A 247 7.39 -22.04 -8.85
CA VAL A 247 8.07 -20.89 -9.48
C VAL A 247 7.10 -20.07 -10.31
N ALA A 248 6.29 -20.70 -11.16
CA ALA A 248 5.32 -20.01 -12.02
C ALA A 248 4.25 -19.28 -11.20
N GLY A 249 3.72 -19.92 -10.16
CA GLY A 249 2.71 -19.30 -9.29
C GLY A 249 3.24 -18.08 -8.54
N THR A 250 4.52 -18.12 -8.12
CA THR A 250 5.16 -16.94 -7.51
C THR A 250 5.42 -15.85 -8.54
N ALA A 251 5.87 -16.19 -9.75
CA ALA A 251 6.04 -15.21 -10.82
C ALA A 251 4.73 -14.50 -11.17
N VAL A 252 3.59 -15.23 -11.16
CA VAL A 252 2.26 -14.63 -11.32
C VAL A 252 1.93 -13.69 -10.17
N GLN A 253 2.17 -14.07 -8.91
CA GLN A 253 1.95 -13.17 -7.77
C GLN A 253 2.80 -11.89 -7.86
N LEU A 254 4.07 -12.01 -8.28
CA LEU A 254 4.95 -10.85 -8.48
C LEU A 254 4.45 -9.96 -9.64
N GLY A 255 3.95 -10.55 -10.72
CA GLY A 255 3.46 -9.81 -11.89
C GLY A 255 2.10 -9.13 -11.70
N VAL A 256 1.21 -9.72 -10.89
CA VAL A 256 -0.09 -9.13 -10.52
C VAL A 256 0.07 -8.05 -9.43
N GLY A 257 1.19 -8.08 -8.71
CA GLY A 257 1.38 -7.31 -7.50
C GLY A 257 0.74 -8.02 -6.30
N VAL A 258 1.44 -8.02 -5.18
CA VAL A 258 0.92 -8.55 -3.92
C VAL A 258 0.48 -7.36 -3.08
N GLU A 259 -0.84 -7.19 -2.93
CA GLU A 259 -1.34 -6.25 -1.92
C GLU A 259 -0.92 -6.73 -0.52
N PRO A 260 -0.44 -5.83 0.36
CA PRO A 260 -0.04 -6.20 1.70
C PRO A 260 -1.26 -6.58 2.56
N THR A 261 -1.10 -7.59 3.42
CA THR A 261 -2.13 -8.01 4.39
C THR A 261 -2.43 -6.94 5.44
N TRP A 262 -1.41 -6.18 5.84
CA TRP A 262 -1.55 -5.03 6.71
C TRP A 262 -1.31 -3.78 5.88
N LYS A 263 -2.36 -2.98 5.69
CA LYS A 263 -2.25 -1.69 5.00
C LYS A 263 -1.87 -0.64 6.04
N PRO A 264 -0.87 0.21 5.79
CA PRO A 264 -0.66 1.38 6.64
C PRO A 264 -1.96 2.17 6.63
N VAL A 265 -2.47 2.45 7.83
CA VAL A 265 -3.50 3.46 8.02
C VAL A 265 -2.81 4.76 7.65
N VAL A 266 -2.96 5.17 6.39
CA VAL A 266 -2.73 6.56 6.02
C VAL A 266 -3.61 7.35 6.98
N ASP A 267 -3.02 8.30 7.71
CA ASP A 267 -3.62 9.11 8.78
C ASP A 267 -4.80 10.00 8.32
N VAL A 268 -5.54 9.56 7.31
CA VAL A 268 -6.93 9.91 7.11
C VAL A 268 -7.76 9.41 8.29
N GLN A 269 -7.60 8.13 8.68
CA GLN A 269 -8.43 7.51 9.71
C GLN A 269 -8.05 7.93 11.13
N ALA A 270 -6.76 8.13 11.46
CA ALA A 270 -6.39 8.64 12.78
C ALA A 270 -6.76 10.13 12.96
N ALA A 271 -6.80 10.91 11.87
CA ALA A 271 -7.40 12.25 11.88
C ALA A 271 -8.92 12.18 12.06
N THR A 272 -9.59 11.20 11.43
CA THR A 272 -11.03 10.94 11.66
C THR A 272 -11.30 10.31 13.03
N ASP A 273 -10.37 9.58 13.63
CA ASP A 273 -10.52 8.93 14.95
C ASP A 273 -10.15 9.89 16.07
N ALA A 274 -9.20 10.82 15.85
CA ALA A 274 -8.97 11.97 16.73
C ALA A 274 -10.15 12.96 16.66
N ALA A 275 -10.77 13.14 15.48
CA ALA A 275 -12.01 13.90 15.33
C ALA A 275 -13.24 13.14 15.86
N ALA A 276 -13.28 11.80 15.77
CA ALA A 276 -14.35 10.96 16.31
C ALA A 276 -14.23 10.76 17.82
N ALA A 277 -13.00 10.81 18.38
CA ALA A 277 -12.77 10.94 19.81
C ALA A 277 -13.27 12.29 20.35
N GLU A 278 -13.37 13.32 19.50
CA GLU A 278 -14.02 14.61 19.81
C GLU A 278 -15.54 14.62 19.50
N GLY A 279 -16.13 13.54 18.99
CA GLY A 279 -17.58 13.45 18.76
C GLY A 279 -18.05 12.17 18.05
N ALA A 280 -18.54 11.21 18.83
CA ALA A 280 -19.23 10.02 18.32
C ALA A 280 -20.59 10.36 17.66
N ASP A 281 -20.96 9.50 16.69
CA ASP A 281 -22.26 9.33 16.04
C ASP A 281 -22.62 10.23 14.84
N ALA A 282 -21.84 10.15 13.74
CA ALA A 282 -22.39 10.16 12.38
C ALA A 282 -21.32 9.67 11.38
N GLN A 283 -21.49 8.48 10.80
CA GLN A 283 -20.79 8.15 9.56
C GLN A 283 -21.20 9.20 8.50
N PRO A 284 -20.27 9.94 7.87
CA PRO A 284 -20.65 10.88 6.81
C PRO A 284 -21.38 10.09 5.72
N ALA A 285 -22.58 10.54 5.37
CA ALA A 285 -23.36 9.92 4.32
C ALA A 285 -22.51 9.90 3.04
N GLY A 286 -22.22 8.71 2.51
CA GLY A 286 -21.49 8.58 1.26
C GLY A 286 -22.21 9.35 0.14
N VAL A 287 -21.44 9.81 -0.83
CA VAL A 287 -21.93 10.52 -2.00
C VAL A 287 -22.86 9.61 -2.78
N PRO A 288 -24.04 10.09 -3.22
CA PRO A 288 -24.89 9.33 -4.12
C PRO A 288 -24.25 9.25 -5.51
N LEU A 289 -23.42 8.23 -5.76
CA LEU A 289 -22.86 7.93 -7.08
C LEU A 289 -23.93 7.32 -8.01
N SER A 290 -24.90 8.14 -8.39
CA SER A 290 -25.84 7.83 -9.46
C SER A 290 -25.21 8.11 -10.83
N GLN A 291 -25.72 7.47 -11.89
CA GLN A 291 -25.32 7.74 -13.27
C GLN A 291 -25.40 9.24 -13.62
N ALA A 292 -26.48 9.92 -13.18
CA ALA A 292 -26.69 11.34 -13.44
C ALA A 292 -25.61 12.22 -12.80
N VAL A 293 -25.18 11.88 -11.58
CA VAL A 293 -24.09 12.60 -10.90
C VAL A 293 -22.79 12.39 -11.66
N PHE A 294 -22.47 11.15 -12.05
CA PHE A 294 -21.22 10.83 -12.73
C PHE A 294 -21.11 11.47 -14.12
N GLU A 295 -22.11 11.32 -14.98
CA GLU A 295 -22.13 11.95 -16.30
C GLU A 295 -22.15 13.47 -16.18
N GLY A 296 -22.86 13.96 -15.18
CA GLY A 296 -22.95 15.38 -14.93
C GLY A 296 -21.62 16.01 -14.51
N GLN A 297 -20.74 15.30 -13.82
CA GLN A 297 -19.41 15.80 -13.48
C GLN A 297 -18.57 16.10 -14.74
N GLN A 298 -18.74 15.32 -15.81
CA GLN A 298 -18.07 15.58 -17.10
C GLN A 298 -18.60 16.87 -17.75
N LEU A 299 -19.93 17.05 -17.76
CA LEU A 299 -20.55 18.28 -18.27
C LEU A 299 -20.18 19.50 -17.44
N MET A 300 -20.05 19.31 -16.12
CA MET A 300 -19.67 20.37 -15.20
C MET A 300 -18.22 20.81 -15.44
N LEU A 301 -17.29 19.87 -15.65
CA LEU A 301 -15.91 20.18 -16.01
C LEU A 301 -15.85 21.02 -17.29
N GLU A 302 -16.52 20.59 -18.36
CA GLU A 302 -16.57 21.35 -19.63
C GLU A 302 -17.08 22.79 -19.40
N ALA A 303 -18.17 22.94 -18.65
CA ALA A 303 -18.72 24.24 -18.35
C ALA A 303 -17.79 25.13 -17.51
N TYR A 304 -17.16 24.56 -16.47
CA TYR A 304 -16.19 25.27 -15.64
C TYR A 304 -15.05 25.84 -16.49
N THR A 305 -14.58 25.09 -17.48
CA THR A 305 -13.50 25.56 -18.36
C THR A 305 -13.95 26.63 -19.37
N GLN A 306 -15.19 26.59 -19.84
CA GLN A 306 -15.71 27.52 -20.85
C GLN A 306 -16.20 28.84 -20.28
N ASP A 307 -16.72 28.82 -19.04
CA ASP A 307 -17.37 29.98 -18.43
C ASP A 307 -16.37 30.92 -17.72
N LEU A 308 -15.07 30.56 -17.65
CA LEU A 308 -14.03 31.39 -17.01
C LEU A 308 -13.90 32.75 -17.71
N THR A 309 -13.86 33.80 -16.92
CA THR A 309 -13.70 35.16 -17.45
C THR A 309 -12.24 35.38 -17.88
N PRO A 310 -12.00 35.84 -19.13
CA PRO A 310 -10.65 36.11 -19.63
C PRO A 310 -9.89 37.22 -18.89
N GLU A 311 -8.57 37.22 -19.05
CA GLU A 311 -7.69 38.29 -18.55
C GLU A 311 -8.06 39.66 -19.11
N ARG A 312 -7.63 40.71 -18.41
CA ARG A 312 -7.79 42.11 -18.83
C ARG A 312 -6.43 42.71 -19.20
N PRO A 313 -6.20 43.09 -20.48
CA PRO A 313 -4.91 43.58 -20.91
C PRO A 313 -4.39 44.75 -20.08
N GLY A 314 -3.20 44.58 -19.50
CA GLY A 314 -2.51 45.60 -18.70
C GLY A 314 -3.04 45.74 -17.26
N VAL A 315 -3.93 44.85 -16.82
CA VAL A 315 -4.39 44.75 -15.44
C VAL A 315 -3.95 43.40 -14.90
N VAL A 316 -3.29 43.40 -13.73
CA VAL A 316 -2.98 42.15 -13.03
C VAL A 316 -4.26 41.59 -12.42
N ASP A 317 -4.77 40.52 -13.02
CA ASP A 317 -5.95 39.79 -12.57
C ASP A 317 -5.59 38.73 -11.53
N VAL A 318 -6.58 38.41 -10.70
CA VAL A 318 -6.50 37.31 -9.74
C VAL A 318 -7.35 36.17 -10.25
N TYR A 319 -6.71 35.02 -10.46
CA TYR A 319 -7.36 33.74 -10.70
C TYR A 319 -7.34 32.92 -9.42
N GLY A 320 -8.42 32.24 -9.11
CA GLY A 320 -8.56 31.44 -7.89
C GLY A 320 -8.76 29.96 -8.19
N LEU A 321 -8.09 29.12 -7.41
CA LEU A 321 -8.31 27.69 -7.37
C LEU A 321 -8.46 27.25 -5.91
N VAL A 322 -9.68 26.92 -5.52
CA VAL A 322 -10.00 26.49 -4.15
C VAL A 322 -10.28 25.00 -4.17
N PHE A 323 -9.54 24.23 -3.39
CA PHE A 323 -9.54 22.77 -3.40
C PHE A 323 -9.78 22.20 -1.99
N ALA A 324 -10.90 21.52 -1.81
CA ALA A 324 -11.30 20.85 -0.57
C ALA A 324 -11.59 19.36 -0.83
N PRO A 325 -10.57 18.49 -0.80
CA PRO A 325 -10.69 17.09 -1.23
C PRO A 325 -11.30 16.15 -0.20
N TYR A 326 -11.63 16.61 1.02
CA TYR A 326 -12.08 15.74 2.09
C TYR A 326 -13.55 15.97 2.46
N ALA A 327 -14.38 14.96 2.22
CA ALA A 327 -15.83 15.02 2.40
C ALA A 327 -16.31 14.75 3.82
N GLY A 328 -15.45 14.26 4.72
CA GLY A 328 -15.85 13.80 6.04
C GLY A 328 -16.25 14.91 7.01
N GLU A 329 -15.71 16.13 6.85
CA GLU A 329 -16.00 17.25 7.75
C GLU A 329 -16.51 18.50 7.03
N GLU A 330 -17.57 19.04 7.62
CA GLU A 330 -18.25 20.25 7.16
C GLU A 330 -17.34 21.51 7.17
N VAL A 331 -16.32 21.53 8.04
CA VAL A 331 -15.41 22.68 8.16
C VAL A 331 -14.67 22.96 6.85
N PHE A 332 -14.27 21.93 6.10
CA PHE A 332 -13.55 22.09 4.84
C PHE A 332 -14.46 22.66 3.74
N ARG A 333 -15.73 22.25 3.70
CA ARG A 333 -16.75 22.88 2.86
C ARG A 333 -16.89 24.36 3.20
N ARG A 334 -17.17 24.69 4.46
CA ARG A 334 -17.41 26.09 4.89
C ARG A 334 -16.21 26.99 4.62
N GLU A 335 -15.01 26.50 4.93
CA GLU A 335 -13.77 27.23 4.74
C GLU A 335 -13.47 27.46 3.26
N SER A 336 -13.56 26.43 2.43
CA SER A 336 -13.34 26.57 0.99
C SER A 336 -14.37 27.50 0.33
N THR A 337 -15.66 27.38 0.67
CA THR A 337 -16.69 28.33 0.22
C THR A 337 -16.35 29.76 0.65
N MET A 338 -15.98 29.98 1.92
CA MET A 338 -15.63 31.31 2.42
C MET A 338 -14.44 31.93 1.68
N VAL A 339 -13.40 31.14 1.38
CA VAL A 339 -12.24 31.63 0.61
C VAL A 339 -12.61 31.91 -0.85
N SER A 340 -13.43 31.06 -1.46
CA SER A 340 -13.95 31.29 -2.81
C SER A 340 -14.73 32.61 -2.91
N ASP A 341 -15.63 32.87 -1.96
CA ASP A 341 -16.40 34.10 -1.90
C ASP A 341 -15.50 35.32 -1.64
N LEU A 342 -14.52 35.20 -0.73
CA LEU A 342 -13.55 36.27 -0.45
C LEU A 342 -12.78 36.69 -1.71
N LEU A 343 -12.27 35.72 -2.48
CA LEU A 343 -11.51 36.02 -3.70
C LEU A 343 -12.38 36.76 -4.71
N GLN A 344 -13.60 36.29 -4.93
CA GLN A 344 -14.54 36.91 -5.87
C GLN A 344 -14.94 38.33 -5.43
N ASP A 345 -15.39 38.47 -4.18
CA ASP A 345 -15.97 39.73 -3.68
C ASP A 345 -14.92 40.82 -3.45
N ARG A 346 -13.70 40.42 -3.08
CA ARG A 346 -12.68 41.33 -2.57
C ARG A 346 -11.47 41.43 -3.47
N PHE A 347 -11.01 40.33 -4.06
CA PHE A 347 -9.78 40.31 -4.87
C PHE A 347 -10.03 40.49 -6.36
N ASP A 348 -11.22 40.99 -6.75
CA ASP A 348 -11.56 41.28 -8.15
C ASP A 348 -11.44 40.03 -9.04
N ALA A 349 -11.79 38.88 -8.47
CA ALA A 349 -11.72 37.56 -9.10
C ALA A 349 -13.11 37.01 -9.47
N GLU A 350 -14.14 37.86 -9.53
CA GLU A 350 -15.48 37.45 -9.98
C GLU A 350 -15.37 36.79 -11.37
N GLY A 351 -15.92 35.58 -11.48
CA GLY A 351 -15.84 34.78 -12.70
C GLY A 351 -14.46 34.18 -13.01
N ARG A 352 -13.47 34.26 -12.10
CA ARG A 352 -12.10 33.72 -12.26
C ARG A 352 -11.71 32.73 -11.17
N VAL A 353 -12.67 32.24 -10.39
CA VAL A 353 -12.43 31.26 -9.31
C VAL A 353 -13.04 29.92 -9.67
N LEU A 354 -12.22 28.86 -9.66
CA LEU A 354 -12.67 27.47 -9.70
C LEU A 354 -12.69 26.90 -8.28
N HIS A 355 -13.84 26.35 -7.87
CA HIS A 355 -14.03 25.75 -6.55
C HIS A 355 -14.32 24.26 -6.69
N LEU A 356 -13.31 23.46 -6.35
CA LEU A 356 -13.38 22.01 -6.33
C LEU A 356 -13.64 21.55 -4.89
N LEU A 357 -14.70 20.78 -4.70
CA LEU A 357 -15.18 20.40 -3.38
C LEU A 357 -15.73 18.97 -3.36
N ASN A 358 -15.20 18.17 -2.46
CA ASN A 358 -15.77 16.88 -2.11
C ASN A 358 -16.68 17.07 -0.88
N HIS A 359 -17.99 16.94 -1.07
CA HIS A 359 -18.97 16.84 0.02
C HIS A 359 -20.25 16.16 -0.49
N ALA A 360 -20.91 15.37 0.35
CA ALA A 360 -22.08 14.57 -0.08
C ALA A 360 -23.23 15.44 -0.64
N GLU A 361 -23.49 16.58 0.00
CA GLU A 361 -24.54 17.54 -0.39
C GLU A 361 -24.17 18.41 -1.60
N THR A 362 -22.91 18.39 -2.05
CA THR A 362 -22.45 19.24 -3.17
C THR A 362 -22.00 18.44 -4.38
N ALA A 363 -22.20 17.13 -4.37
CA ALA A 363 -21.71 16.22 -5.40
C ALA A 363 -22.27 16.49 -6.81
N ASP A 364 -23.41 17.19 -6.91
CA ASP A 364 -24.07 17.58 -8.16
C ASP A 364 -24.05 19.11 -8.42
N THR A 365 -23.36 19.89 -7.57
CA THR A 365 -23.27 21.36 -7.69
C THR A 365 -21.82 21.86 -7.72
N HIS A 366 -20.84 21.02 -7.40
CA HIS A 366 -19.43 21.38 -7.43
C HIS A 366 -18.64 20.30 -8.16
N LEU A 367 -17.57 20.73 -8.84
CA LEU A 367 -16.64 19.79 -9.45
C LEU A 367 -15.94 19.05 -8.31
N TRP A 368 -15.84 17.72 -8.42
CA TRP A 368 -15.18 16.93 -7.40
C TRP A 368 -13.71 17.34 -7.28
N ALA A 369 -13.26 17.49 -6.04
CA ALA A 369 -11.87 17.75 -5.69
C ALA A 369 -11.05 16.45 -5.77
N THR A 370 -10.73 16.04 -6.99
CA THR A 370 -9.78 14.96 -7.29
C THR A 370 -8.51 15.51 -7.92
N PRO A 371 -7.38 14.79 -7.88
CA PRO A 371 -6.16 15.20 -8.57
C PRO A 371 -6.33 15.43 -10.07
N GLU A 372 -7.15 14.62 -10.74
CA GLU A 372 -7.44 14.74 -12.18
C GLU A 372 -8.19 16.03 -12.48
N ASN A 373 -9.26 16.30 -11.74
CA ASN A 373 -10.02 17.53 -11.89
C ASN A 373 -9.19 18.76 -11.51
N LEU A 374 -8.28 18.64 -10.52
CA LEU A 374 -7.35 19.71 -10.17
C LEU A 374 -6.42 20.04 -11.34
N ARG A 375 -5.87 19.02 -12.01
CA ARG A 375 -5.05 19.23 -13.21
C ARG A 375 -5.84 19.94 -14.30
N SER A 376 -7.03 19.45 -14.63
CA SER A 376 -7.87 20.09 -15.65
C SER A 376 -8.25 21.53 -15.29
N ALA A 377 -8.48 21.81 -14.01
CA ALA A 377 -8.74 23.17 -13.52
C ALA A 377 -7.50 24.08 -13.67
N VAL A 378 -6.31 23.59 -13.32
CA VAL A 378 -5.05 24.32 -13.51
C VAL A 378 -4.82 24.62 -15.00
N ASP A 379 -5.01 23.64 -15.87
CA ASP A 379 -4.85 23.80 -17.33
C ASP A 379 -5.82 24.84 -17.90
N ALA A 380 -7.08 24.83 -17.45
CA ALA A 380 -8.10 25.79 -17.89
C ALA A 380 -7.79 27.22 -17.42
N LEU A 381 -7.34 27.38 -16.17
CA LEU A 381 -6.92 28.67 -15.64
C LEU A 381 -5.70 29.20 -16.40
N ALA A 382 -4.70 28.36 -16.64
CA ALA A 382 -3.49 28.69 -17.39
C ALA A 382 -3.77 29.13 -18.84
N ALA A 383 -4.78 28.54 -19.47
CA ALA A 383 -5.22 28.90 -20.82
C ALA A 383 -5.98 30.24 -20.88
N THR A 384 -6.55 30.68 -19.76
CA THR A 384 -7.44 31.86 -19.69
C THR A 384 -6.71 33.10 -19.16
N MET A 385 -5.72 32.93 -18.28
CA MET A 385 -4.96 34.02 -17.67
C MET A 385 -3.75 34.47 -18.51
N ASP A 386 -3.30 35.71 -18.32
CA ASP A 386 -1.96 36.12 -18.75
C ASP A 386 -0.93 35.60 -17.74
N ARG A 387 -0.31 34.45 -18.06
CA ARG A 387 0.69 33.79 -17.21
C ARG A 387 1.92 34.65 -16.89
N GLU A 388 2.16 35.74 -17.61
CA GLU A 388 3.28 36.65 -17.35
C GLU A 388 2.92 37.77 -16.34
N GLN A 389 1.64 38.13 -16.23
CA GLN A 389 1.17 39.26 -15.42
C GLN A 389 0.29 38.83 -14.25
N ASP A 390 -0.63 37.91 -14.48
CA ASP A 390 -1.70 37.53 -13.56
C ASP A 390 -1.22 36.62 -12.44
N VAL A 391 -1.96 36.63 -11.32
CA VAL A 391 -1.65 35.84 -10.13
C VAL A 391 -2.66 34.71 -9.97
N LEU A 392 -2.17 33.47 -9.86
CA LEU A 392 -2.99 32.34 -9.43
C LEU A 392 -2.91 32.16 -7.91
N VAL A 393 -4.06 32.27 -7.24
CA VAL A 393 -4.23 31.95 -5.82
C VAL A 393 -4.78 30.54 -5.68
N VAL A 394 -3.96 29.63 -5.15
CA VAL A 394 -4.34 28.25 -4.83
C VAL A 394 -4.59 28.15 -3.32
N TYR A 395 -5.81 27.81 -2.93
CA TYR A 395 -6.17 27.53 -1.54
C TYR A 395 -6.54 26.06 -1.38
N MET A 396 -5.84 25.35 -0.49
CA MET A 396 -6.14 23.96 -0.17
C MET A 396 -6.50 23.82 1.30
N THR A 397 -7.59 23.11 1.59
CA THR A 397 -7.96 22.78 2.97
C THR A 397 -8.38 21.31 3.10
N SER A 398 -7.76 20.61 4.05
CA SER A 398 -8.02 19.20 4.36
C SER A 398 -7.26 18.79 5.63
N HIS A 399 -7.36 17.52 6.02
CA HIS A 399 -6.38 16.91 6.91
C HIS A 399 -5.02 16.76 6.22
N GLY A 400 -3.95 16.82 7.01
CA GLY A 400 -2.59 16.58 6.55
C GLY A 400 -1.93 15.46 7.34
N ALA A 401 -1.14 14.64 6.67
CA ALA A 401 -0.41 13.52 7.26
C ALA A 401 1.07 13.87 7.50
N ARG A 402 1.75 13.09 8.36
CA ARG A 402 3.18 13.31 8.70
C ARG A 402 4.12 13.18 7.50
N ASN A 403 3.71 12.44 6.46
CA ASN A 403 4.41 12.35 5.18
C ASN A 403 4.05 13.53 4.24
N HIS A 404 3.46 14.60 4.79
CA HIS A 404 3.06 15.84 4.11
C HIS A 404 1.98 15.67 3.04
N GLN A 405 1.29 14.53 2.98
CA GLN A 405 0.17 14.36 2.07
C GLN A 405 -1.07 15.08 2.58
N LEU A 406 -1.83 15.67 1.65
CA LEU A 406 -3.14 16.25 1.91
C LEU A 406 -4.19 15.16 1.67
N ALA A 407 -4.94 14.81 2.73
CA ALA A 407 -5.94 13.76 2.68
C ALA A 407 -7.03 14.07 1.65
N ALA A 408 -7.52 13.06 0.95
CA ALA A 408 -8.67 13.14 0.08
C ALA A 408 -9.66 12.03 0.43
N ALA A 409 -10.95 12.34 0.44
CA ALA A 409 -12.01 11.38 0.70
C ALA A 409 -13.31 11.82 0.05
N HIS A 410 -13.92 10.95 -0.76
CA HIS A 410 -15.25 11.19 -1.32
C HIS A 410 -16.04 9.87 -1.49
N PRO A 411 -16.22 9.07 -0.43
CA PRO A 411 -16.74 7.72 -0.54
C PRO A 411 -18.12 7.69 -1.23
N PRO A 412 -18.41 6.70 -2.09
CA PRO A 412 -17.57 5.54 -2.42
C PRO A 412 -16.54 5.78 -3.54
N LEU A 413 -16.37 7.01 -4.04
CA LEU A 413 -15.32 7.34 -5.00
C LEU A 413 -13.95 7.24 -4.30
N GLN A 414 -13.04 6.47 -4.90
CA GLN A 414 -11.65 6.43 -4.50
C GLN A 414 -10.96 7.68 -5.04
N VAL A 415 -10.32 8.43 -4.15
CA VAL A 415 -9.61 9.66 -4.50
C VAL A 415 -8.24 9.60 -3.87
N ASP A 416 -7.22 9.71 -4.69
CA ASP A 416 -5.84 9.73 -4.21
C ASP A 416 -5.55 11.05 -3.45
N PRO A 417 -4.72 11.01 -2.40
CA PRO A 417 -4.30 12.20 -1.69
C PRO A 417 -3.46 13.12 -2.59
N MET A 418 -3.45 14.42 -2.28
CA MET A 418 -2.60 15.38 -2.99
C MET A 418 -1.21 15.44 -2.33
N THR A 419 -0.17 15.50 -3.15
CA THR A 419 1.23 15.62 -2.69
C THR A 419 1.84 16.97 -3.12
N PRO A 420 2.88 17.44 -2.40
CA PRO A 420 3.63 18.63 -2.82
C PRO A 420 4.19 18.53 -4.24
N GLU A 421 4.71 17.36 -4.61
CA GLU A 421 5.33 17.10 -5.90
C GLU A 421 4.30 17.13 -7.02
N LEU A 422 3.12 16.55 -6.79
CA LEU A 422 2.07 16.49 -7.79
C LEU A 422 1.53 17.89 -8.12
N LEU A 423 1.26 18.71 -7.09
CA LEU A 423 0.86 20.11 -7.30
C LEU A 423 1.96 20.91 -8.00
N ARG A 424 3.22 20.71 -7.59
CA ARG A 424 4.36 21.38 -8.21
C ARG A 424 4.42 21.09 -9.70
N HIS A 425 4.32 19.81 -10.08
CA HIS A 425 4.32 19.39 -11.48
C HIS A 425 3.14 19.99 -12.25
N MET A 426 1.92 19.93 -11.72
CA MET A 426 0.75 20.52 -12.39
C MET A 426 0.94 22.01 -12.70
N LEU A 427 1.43 22.80 -11.72
CA LEU A 427 1.62 24.24 -11.90
C LEU A 427 2.78 24.58 -12.84
N ASP A 428 3.86 23.80 -12.81
CA ASP A 428 5.02 23.96 -13.71
C ASP A 428 4.68 23.57 -15.15
N ASP A 429 4.01 22.43 -15.36
CA ASP A 429 3.58 21.94 -16.67
C ASP A 429 2.66 22.94 -17.37
N ALA A 430 1.73 23.54 -16.61
CA ALA A 430 0.82 24.57 -17.09
C ALA A 430 1.49 25.94 -17.28
N GLY A 431 2.75 26.10 -16.86
CA GLY A 431 3.52 27.33 -17.02
C GLY A 431 2.98 28.50 -16.18
N ILE A 432 2.32 28.22 -15.04
CA ILE A 432 1.87 29.27 -14.12
C ILE A 432 3.10 29.92 -13.49
N ARG A 433 3.30 31.22 -13.65
CA ARG A 433 4.46 31.91 -13.08
C ARG A 433 4.20 32.41 -11.66
N HIS A 434 3.21 33.29 -11.50
CA HIS A 434 2.94 34.00 -10.25
C HIS A 434 1.93 33.23 -9.41
N ARG A 435 2.38 32.71 -8.28
CA ARG A 435 1.61 31.76 -7.47
C ARG A 435 1.48 32.25 -6.04
N VAL A 436 0.28 32.26 -5.50
CA VAL A 436 0.02 32.36 -4.06
C VAL A 436 -0.60 31.04 -3.62
N ILE A 437 0.13 30.23 -2.85
CA ILE A 437 -0.31 28.91 -2.42
C ILE A 437 -0.52 28.93 -0.91
N ALA A 438 -1.74 28.68 -0.47
CA ALA A 438 -2.10 28.64 0.94
C ALA A 438 -2.65 27.25 1.31
N ILE A 439 -2.06 26.63 2.33
CA ILE A 439 -2.34 25.24 2.70
C ILE A 439 -2.80 25.18 4.16
N SER A 440 -4.09 24.92 4.33
CA SER A 440 -4.76 24.76 5.62
C SER A 440 -4.81 23.27 5.98
N ALA A 441 -3.72 22.75 6.56
CA ALA A 441 -3.59 21.36 6.97
C ALA A 441 -2.49 21.14 8.02
N CYS A 442 -2.57 20.02 8.74
CA CYS A 442 -1.51 19.54 9.63
C CYS A 442 -0.23 19.23 8.84
N TYR A 443 0.95 19.43 9.44
CA TYR A 443 2.26 19.14 8.83
C TYR A 443 2.51 19.86 7.49
N SER A 444 1.75 20.92 7.18
CA SER A 444 1.74 21.59 5.88
C SER A 444 3.04 22.34 5.57
N GLY A 445 3.88 22.64 6.58
CA GLY A 445 5.21 23.19 6.37
C GLY A 445 6.12 22.31 5.50
N GLY A 446 5.84 21.00 5.40
CA GLY A 446 6.56 20.09 4.50
C GLY A 446 6.39 20.38 3.01
N TRP A 447 5.44 21.25 2.64
CA TRP A 447 5.22 21.66 1.25
C TRP A 447 6.14 22.81 0.81
N LEU A 448 6.77 23.52 1.75
CA LEU A 448 7.49 24.76 1.46
C LEU A 448 8.68 24.56 0.52
N ASP A 449 9.48 23.52 0.72
CA ASP A 449 10.69 23.30 -0.07
C ASP A 449 10.38 22.86 -1.49
N THR A 450 9.41 21.96 -1.67
CA THR A 450 8.99 21.47 -2.99
C THR A 450 8.34 22.56 -3.85
N LEU A 451 7.51 23.41 -3.24
CA LEU A 451 6.76 24.44 -3.97
C LEU A 451 7.52 25.77 -4.16
N ALA A 452 8.63 25.99 -3.45
CA ALA A 452 9.33 27.26 -3.48
C ALA A 452 9.90 27.60 -4.86
N THR A 453 9.62 28.81 -5.34
CA THR A 453 10.25 29.41 -6.51
C THR A 453 10.42 30.93 -6.28
N PRO A 454 11.23 31.64 -7.09
CA PRO A 454 11.31 33.09 -7.03
C PRO A 454 9.96 33.79 -7.25
N SER A 455 9.02 33.17 -7.95
CA SER A 455 7.70 33.73 -8.30
C SER A 455 6.54 33.14 -7.47
N THR A 456 6.82 32.51 -6.32
CA THR A 456 5.78 31.89 -5.48
C THR A 456 5.78 32.45 -4.05
N LEU A 457 4.59 32.79 -3.56
CA LEU A 457 4.28 32.98 -2.15
C LEU A 457 3.63 31.70 -1.62
N ILE A 458 4.14 31.14 -0.53
CA ILE A 458 3.56 29.97 0.14
C ILE A 458 3.23 30.35 1.57
N MET A 459 2.04 29.96 2.04
CA MET A 459 1.60 30.11 3.43
C MET A 459 1.04 28.77 3.93
N THR A 460 1.48 28.33 5.10
CA THR A 460 1.07 27.03 5.68
C THR A 460 0.46 27.25 7.06
N ALA A 461 -0.57 26.47 7.38
CA ALA A 461 -1.25 26.53 8.67
C ALA A 461 -0.42 25.98 9.84
N ALA A 462 0.56 25.13 9.53
CA ALA A 462 1.50 24.59 10.50
C ALA A 462 2.89 24.43 9.89
N ASP A 463 3.91 24.20 10.71
CA ASP A 463 5.20 23.71 10.25
C ASP A 463 5.16 22.23 9.86
N ALA A 464 6.30 21.66 9.43
CA ALA A 464 6.38 20.29 8.93
C ALA A 464 6.17 19.22 10.02
N THR A 465 6.21 19.59 11.30
CA THR A 465 6.25 18.65 12.44
C THR A 465 5.08 18.79 13.40
N HIS A 466 4.26 19.83 13.26
CA HIS A 466 3.11 20.12 14.12
C HIS A 466 1.77 19.98 13.41
N THR A 467 0.73 19.74 14.19
CA THR A 467 -0.67 19.75 13.73
C THR A 467 -1.20 21.17 13.62
N SER A 468 -2.18 21.39 12.72
CA SER A 468 -2.98 22.62 12.66
C SER A 468 -4.33 22.43 13.37
N TYR A 469 -4.99 23.53 13.74
CA TYR A 469 -6.13 23.50 14.66
C TYR A 469 -7.44 23.98 14.01
N GLY A 470 -8.56 23.51 14.58
CA GLY A 470 -9.91 23.93 14.20
C GLY A 470 -10.56 23.09 13.08
N CYS A 471 -10.11 21.86 12.86
CA CYS A 471 -10.69 20.93 11.88
C CYS A 471 -11.84 20.05 12.42
N GLY A 472 -12.23 20.17 13.70
CA GLY A 472 -13.27 19.33 14.29
C GLY A 472 -14.69 19.63 13.76
N MET A 473 -15.60 18.64 13.81
CA MET A 473 -16.96 18.71 13.22
C MET A 473 -17.81 19.92 13.62
N ARG A 474 -17.57 20.51 14.80
CA ARG A 474 -18.31 21.69 15.29
C ARG A 474 -17.62 23.02 15.02
N SER A 475 -16.41 22.99 14.44
CA SER A 475 -15.66 24.18 14.09
C SER A 475 -16.29 24.83 12.86
N GLU A 476 -16.55 26.14 12.92
CA GLU A 476 -17.08 26.84 11.74
C GLU A 476 -16.01 27.01 10.65
N LEU A 477 -14.76 27.22 11.07
CA LEU A 477 -13.58 27.44 10.23
C LEU A 477 -12.35 26.97 11.02
N THR A 478 -11.31 26.50 10.31
CA THR A 478 -9.98 26.28 10.90
C THR A 478 -9.42 27.59 11.47
N PHE A 479 -8.48 27.49 12.40
CA PHE A 479 -7.88 28.69 12.99
C PHE A 479 -7.10 29.50 11.96
N PHE A 480 -6.40 28.82 11.05
CA PHE A 480 -5.67 29.45 9.95
C PHE A 480 -6.60 30.13 8.96
N GLY A 481 -7.57 29.40 8.39
CA GLY A 481 -8.53 29.95 7.43
C GLY A 481 -9.35 31.10 8.04
N ARG A 482 -9.74 30.99 9.31
CA ARG A 482 -10.41 32.07 10.05
C ARG A 482 -9.51 33.31 10.19
N ALA A 483 -8.30 33.14 10.71
CA ALA A 483 -7.43 34.27 11.01
C ALA A 483 -6.93 34.95 9.72
N VAL A 484 -6.33 34.20 8.79
CA VAL A 484 -5.73 34.79 7.58
C VAL A 484 -6.82 35.29 6.62
N PHE A 485 -7.77 34.45 6.25
CA PHE A 485 -8.70 34.74 5.16
C PHE A 485 -9.97 35.44 5.65
N ASN A 486 -10.63 34.91 6.68
CA ASN A 486 -11.91 35.49 7.11
C ASN A 486 -11.75 36.80 7.90
N GLU A 487 -10.62 37.02 8.57
CA GLU A 487 -10.38 38.22 9.39
C GLU A 487 -9.38 39.16 8.74
N GLN A 488 -8.12 38.74 8.59
CA GLN A 488 -7.06 39.66 8.19
C GLN A 488 -7.18 40.13 6.74
N LEU A 489 -7.43 39.24 5.78
CA LEU A 489 -7.62 39.61 4.37
C LEU A 489 -8.90 40.42 4.11
N ARG A 490 -9.83 40.53 5.06
CA ARG A 490 -10.94 41.49 4.96
C ARG A 490 -10.52 42.93 5.31
N SER A 491 -9.41 43.09 6.02
CA SER A 491 -8.87 44.39 6.45
C SER A 491 -7.71 44.91 5.59
N THR A 492 -7.03 44.03 4.86
CA THR A 492 -5.89 44.36 3.99
C THR A 492 -5.98 43.59 2.67
N TYR A 493 -5.33 44.06 1.62
CA TYR A 493 -5.17 43.34 0.35
C TYR A 493 -3.81 42.63 0.22
N SER A 494 -2.95 42.77 1.24
CA SER A 494 -1.63 42.13 1.25
C SER A 494 -1.70 40.78 1.96
N PHE A 495 -1.42 39.70 1.23
CA PHE A 495 -1.31 38.34 1.78
C PHE A 495 -0.27 38.25 2.90
N THR A 496 0.90 38.86 2.71
CA THR A 496 1.99 38.83 3.69
C THR A 496 1.64 39.60 4.96
N ASP A 497 0.99 40.76 4.85
CA ASP A 497 0.51 41.54 6.01
C ASP A 497 -0.59 40.78 6.76
N ALA A 498 -1.52 40.17 6.03
CA ALA A 498 -2.58 39.37 6.62
C ALA A 498 -2.03 38.16 7.39
N PHE A 499 -1.08 37.44 6.80
CA PHE A 499 -0.41 36.32 7.44
C PHE A 499 0.31 36.76 8.72
N ASN A 500 1.14 37.81 8.66
CA ASN A 500 1.90 38.29 9.80
C ASN A 500 1.00 38.73 10.97
N LYS A 501 -0.17 39.33 10.68
CA LYS A 501 -1.16 39.70 11.70
C LYS A 501 -1.94 38.49 12.23
N ALA A 502 -2.12 37.45 11.42
CA ALA A 502 -2.84 36.23 11.80
C ALA A 502 -2.03 35.34 12.75
N VAL A 503 -0.71 35.23 12.58
CA VAL A 503 0.16 34.38 13.41
C VAL A 503 -0.04 34.57 14.93
N PRO A 504 0.02 35.80 15.50
CA PRO A 504 -0.21 35.98 16.94
C PRO A 504 -1.66 35.64 17.37
N ILE A 505 -2.64 35.83 16.49
CA ILE A 505 -4.04 35.47 16.75
C ILE A 505 -4.21 33.95 16.81
N ILE A 506 -3.57 33.22 15.87
CA ILE A 506 -3.57 31.76 15.85
C ILE A 506 -2.91 31.23 17.12
N ALA A 507 -1.73 31.73 17.48
CA ALA A 507 -1.02 31.34 18.70
C ALA A 507 -1.90 31.51 19.96
N GLN A 508 -2.58 32.65 20.07
CA GLN A 508 -3.50 32.90 21.18
C GLN A 508 -4.65 31.88 21.22
N ARG A 509 -5.31 31.65 20.08
CA ARG A 509 -6.43 30.69 19.99
C ARG A 509 -6.01 29.27 20.33
N GLU A 510 -4.82 28.86 19.91
CA GLU A 510 -4.29 27.52 20.20
C GLU A 510 -3.98 27.34 21.69
N VAL A 511 -3.43 28.38 22.35
CA VAL A 511 -3.26 28.41 23.80
C VAL A 511 -4.61 28.32 24.52
N GLU A 512 -5.61 29.09 24.07
CA GLU A 512 -6.96 29.07 24.65
C GLU A 512 -7.68 27.73 24.42
N ALA A 513 -7.40 27.04 23.31
CA ALA A 513 -7.95 25.72 23.01
C ALA A 513 -7.28 24.59 23.81
N GLY A 514 -6.09 24.82 24.38
CA GLY A 514 -5.48 23.94 25.39
C GLY A 514 -5.07 22.55 24.92
N LYS A 515 -4.74 22.32 23.64
CA LYS A 515 -4.24 21.00 23.19
C LYS A 515 -2.75 20.82 23.50
N ALA A 516 -2.35 19.56 23.67
CA ALA A 516 -1.01 19.17 24.11
C ALA A 516 0.08 19.30 23.03
N ASP A 517 -0.30 19.39 21.75
CA ASP A 517 0.63 19.29 20.61
C ASP A 517 1.40 20.59 20.30
N GLY A 518 1.24 21.64 21.12
CA GLY A 518 2.02 22.88 21.02
C GLY A 518 1.46 23.89 20.02
N PHE A 519 2.28 24.88 19.66
CA PHE A 519 1.92 25.91 18.67
C PHE A 519 2.10 25.33 17.27
N SER A 520 1.10 25.48 16.39
CA SER A 520 1.16 25.01 15.01
C SER A 520 2.33 25.62 14.22
N ASN A 521 2.79 26.80 14.63
CA ASN A 521 3.90 27.53 14.01
C ASN A 521 3.66 27.75 12.50
N PRO A 522 2.61 28.51 12.11
CA PRO A 522 2.34 28.79 10.70
C PRO A 522 3.57 29.40 10.02
N GLN A 523 3.87 28.95 8.80
CA GLN A 523 5.07 29.39 8.07
C GLN A 523 4.70 30.10 6.77
N MET A 524 5.58 31.01 6.33
CA MET A 524 5.43 31.71 5.07
C MET A 524 6.77 31.81 4.35
N ARG A 525 6.78 31.59 3.04
CA ARG A 525 7.94 31.78 2.16
C ARG A 525 7.54 32.66 1.00
N VAL A 526 8.27 33.75 0.82
CA VAL A 526 8.01 34.75 -0.24
C VAL A 526 9.16 34.71 -1.24
N GLY A 527 8.85 34.45 -2.51
CA GLY A 527 9.81 34.58 -3.61
C GLY A 527 10.13 36.03 -3.94
N ALA A 528 11.35 36.28 -4.42
CA ALA A 528 11.83 37.63 -4.72
C ALA A 528 11.10 38.31 -5.90
N GLU A 529 10.58 37.54 -6.85
CA GLU A 529 9.91 38.03 -8.06
C GLU A 529 8.40 38.26 -7.84
N ILE A 530 7.76 37.49 -6.96
CA ILE A 530 6.32 37.63 -6.67
C ILE A 530 6.01 38.80 -5.74
N ASP A 531 6.92 39.14 -4.82
CA ASP A 531 6.74 40.22 -3.84
C ASP A 531 6.36 41.58 -4.49
N PRO A 532 7.07 42.10 -5.52
CA PRO A 532 6.66 43.35 -6.17
C PRO A 532 5.30 43.24 -6.89
N VAL A 533 4.97 42.08 -7.47
CA VAL A 533 3.68 41.84 -8.13
C VAL A 533 2.53 41.93 -7.13
N LEU A 534 2.65 41.26 -5.99
CA LEU A 534 1.62 41.28 -4.94
C LEU A 534 1.47 42.66 -4.28
N LYS A 535 2.57 43.42 -4.13
CA LYS A 535 2.50 44.81 -3.65
C LYS A 535 1.76 45.71 -4.62
N ALA A 536 2.02 45.60 -5.92
CA ALA A 536 1.32 46.35 -6.95
C ALA A 536 -0.17 45.99 -7.00
N LEU A 537 -0.49 44.70 -6.94
CA LEU A 537 -1.87 44.20 -6.85
C LEU A 537 -2.60 44.78 -5.64
N ALA A 538 -2.01 44.71 -4.44
CA ALA A 538 -2.62 45.24 -3.23
C ALA A 538 -2.86 46.76 -3.32
N GLN A 539 -1.93 47.52 -3.89
CA GLN A 539 -2.10 48.96 -4.13
C GLN A 539 -3.24 49.27 -5.09
N ARG A 540 -3.36 48.53 -6.19
CA ARG A 540 -4.46 48.65 -7.16
C ARG A 540 -5.81 48.43 -6.47
N LEU A 541 -5.97 47.29 -5.79
CA LEU A 541 -7.22 46.93 -5.12
C LEU A 541 -7.59 47.93 -4.01
N SER A 542 -6.61 48.44 -3.26
CA SER A 542 -6.82 49.52 -2.29
C SER A 542 -7.33 50.81 -2.93
N ALA A 543 -6.76 51.22 -4.06
CA ALA A 543 -7.16 52.44 -4.76
C ALA A 543 -8.59 52.33 -5.34
N GLU A 544 -8.92 51.17 -5.91
CA GLU A 544 -10.28 50.88 -6.41
C GLU A 544 -11.31 50.89 -5.28
N ALA A 545 -11.00 50.28 -4.13
CA ALA A 545 -11.90 50.27 -2.97
C ALA A 545 -12.12 51.66 -2.35
N ALA A 546 -11.14 52.56 -2.46
CA ALA A 546 -11.25 53.94 -1.97
C ALA A 546 -12.07 54.86 -2.88
N THR A 547 -12.33 54.44 -4.12
CA THR A 547 -13.10 55.23 -5.09
C THR A 547 -14.59 54.93 -4.92
N PRO A 548 -15.45 55.92 -4.56
CA PRO A 548 -16.88 55.68 -4.40
C PRO A 548 -17.52 55.31 -5.75
N SER A 549 -17.87 54.03 -5.93
CA SER A 549 -18.61 53.56 -7.10
C SER A 549 -20.08 53.99 -7.02
N SER A 550 -20.57 54.69 -8.04
CA SER A 550 -22.00 54.96 -8.27
C SER A 550 -22.74 53.81 -8.97
N ALA A 551 -22.04 52.72 -9.28
CA ALA A 551 -22.62 51.53 -9.89
C ALA A 551 -22.65 50.39 -8.86
N PRO A 552 -23.78 49.67 -8.72
CA PRO A 552 -23.77 48.41 -8.00
C PRO A 552 -22.71 47.51 -8.65
N ARG A 553 -21.77 46.99 -7.86
CA ARG A 553 -20.98 45.83 -8.32
C ARG A 553 -22.01 44.78 -8.73
N PRO A 554 -21.95 44.22 -9.94
CA PRO A 554 -22.85 43.14 -10.31
C PRO A 554 -22.76 42.08 -9.21
N GLY A 555 -23.89 41.81 -8.55
CA GLY A 555 -24.00 40.69 -7.64
C GLY A 555 -24.11 39.41 -8.45
N GLY A 556 -23.05 39.06 -9.19
CA GLY A 556 -22.92 37.80 -9.86
C GLY A 556 -22.35 36.80 -8.87
N LYS A 557 -23.22 36.05 -8.19
CA LYS A 557 -22.80 34.76 -7.62
C LYS A 557 -22.08 34.02 -8.75
N GLY A 558 -20.85 33.57 -8.46
CA GLY A 558 -19.84 33.12 -9.41
C GLY A 558 -20.30 32.13 -10.48
N LEU A 559 -19.34 31.78 -11.36
CA LEU A 559 -19.49 30.83 -12.46
C LEU A 559 -20.58 29.77 -12.21
N VAL A 560 -21.40 29.56 -13.24
CA VAL A 560 -22.65 28.81 -13.39
C VAL A 560 -22.67 27.37 -12.85
N ALA A 561 -21.59 26.87 -12.26
CA ALA A 561 -21.52 25.54 -11.70
C ALA A 561 -22.37 25.32 -10.43
N GLN A 562 -22.74 26.38 -9.70
CA GLN A 562 -23.66 26.23 -8.54
C GLN A 562 -25.11 25.94 -8.94
N THR A 563 -25.42 25.81 -10.24
CA THR A 563 -26.76 25.44 -10.70
C THR A 563 -26.92 23.91 -10.61
N PRO A 564 -27.89 23.37 -9.84
CA PRO A 564 -28.13 21.94 -9.77
C PRO A 564 -28.30 21.35 -11.16
N MET A 565 -27.68 20.19 -11.43
CA MET A 565 -27.67 19.57 -12.76
C MET A 565 -29.07 19.31 -13.34
N ALA A 566 -30.07 19.19 -12.47
CA ALA A 566 -31.49 19.10 -12.84
C ALA A 566 -31.96 20.28 -13.73
N HIS A 567 -31.35 21.46 -13.60
CA HIS A 567 -31.75 22.63 -14.38
C HIS A 567 -31.13 22.68 -15.78
N ARG A 568 -29.92 22.15 -15.98
CA ARG A 568 -29.23 22.15 -17.29
C ARG A 568 -29.66 20.97 -18.18
N ALA A 569 -29.97 19.81 -17.58
CA ALA A 569 -30.50 18.65 -18.29
C ALA A 569 -31.87 18.91 -18.96
N VAL A 570 -32.64 19.89 -18.45
CA VAL A 570 -33.92 20.33 -19.03
C VAL A 570 -33.72 21.35 -20.16
N GLN A 571 -32.59 22.05 -20.22
CA GLN A 571 -32.26 22.98 -21.30
C GLN A 571 -31.56 22.32 -22.50
N LEU A 572 -30.93 21.16 -22.28
CA LEU A 572 -30.22 20.39 -23.31
C LEU A 572 -31.07 19.26 -23.93
N ARG A 573 -32.31 19.08 -23.48
CA ARG A 573 -33.35 18.30 -24.17
C ARG A 573 -34.37 19.23 -24.81
#